data_AF-A0A9W8KYY2-F1
#
_entry.id   AF-A0A9W8KYY2-F1
#
_cell.length_a   1.000
_cell.length_b   1.000
_cell.length_c   1.000
_cell.angle_alpha   90.00
_cell.angle_beta   90.00
_cell.angle_gamma   90.00
#
_symmetry.space_group_name_H-M   'P 1'
#
loop_
_entity.id
_entity.type
_entity.pdbx_description
1 polymer ?
#
loop_
_entity_poly.entity_id
_entity_poly.type
_entity_poly.pdbx_seq_one_letter_code
_entity_poly.pdbx_strand_id
1 'polypeptide(L)' 'MAIDEIKTPHKHKNVKLAILKFYKVDESGQITRLRRECPSESCGAGVFMASHKDRQYCGNCHLTYIFKREGETA' A
#
# COMPACT_ATOMS: atom_id res chain seq x y z
N MET A 1 -5.15 -33.73 28.35
CA MET A 1 -3.86 -33.05 28.09
C MET A 1 -3.32 -33.65 26.79
N ALA A 2 -3.21 -33.00 25.64
CA ALA A 2 -3.47 -31.64 25.21
C ALA A 2 -4.06 -31.77 23.79
N ILE A 3 -5.12 -31.02 23.49
CA ILE A 3 -5.53 -30.77 22.10
C ILE A 3 -4.86 -29.47 21.72
N ASP A 4 -3.65 -29.56 21.19
CA ASP A 4 -2.99 -28.43 20.55
C ASP A 4 -3.91 -27.92 19.44
N GLU A 5 -4.49 -26.74 19.67
CA GLU A 5 -5.44 -26.09 18.79
C GLU A 5 -4.82 -25.92 17.39
N ILE A 6 -5.30 -26.66 16.39
CA ILE A 6 -4.80 -26.59 15.01
C ILE A 6 -5.18 -25.22 14.43
N LYS A 7 -4.28 -24.24 14.58
CA LYS A 7 -4.42 -22.90 14.03
C LYS A 7 -4.43 -22.98 12.50
N THR A 8 -5.53 -22.60 11.89
CA THR A 8 -5.63 -22.57 10.42
C THR A 8 -4.55 -21.63 9.85
N PRO A 9 -3.73 -22.08 8.89
CA PRO A 9 -2.65 -21.26 8.32
C PRO A 9 -3.23 -20.11 7.48
N HIS A 10 -2.51 -19.00 7.45
CA HIS A 10 -2.86 -17.87 6.60
C HIS A 10 -2.76 -18.26 5.12
N LYS A 11 -3.86 -18.11 4.38
CA LYS A 11 -3.90 -18.29 2.93
C LYS A 11 -3.88 -16.92 2.25
N HIS A 12 -2.89 -16.69 1.39
CA HIS A 12 -2.80 -15.45 0.62
C HIS A 12 -3.99 -15.31 -0.33
N LYS A 13 -4.65 -14.15 -0.33
CA LYS A 13 -5.74 -13.83 -1.24
C LYS A 13 -5.18 -13.19 -2.50
N ASN A 14 -5.20 -13.92 -3.61
CA ASN A 14 -4.81 -13.38 -4.91
C ASN A 14 -5.92 -12.51 -5.48
N VAL A 15 -5.76 -11.19 -5.36
CA VAL A 15 -6.68 -10.22 -5.97
C VAL A 15 -6.27 -9.97 -7.41
N LYS A 16 -7.10 -10.38 -8.36
CA LYS A 16 -6.86 -10.17 -9.79
C LYS A 16 -6.83 -8.67 -10.10
N LEU A 17 -5.92 -8.25 -10.98
CA LEU A 17 -5.82 -6.88 -11.52
C LEU A 17 -5.70 -5.78 -10.45
N ALA A 18 -5.01 -6.04 -9.34
CA ALA A 18 -4.85 -5.07 -8.26
C ALA A 18 -4.20 -3.74 -8.69
N ILE A 19 -3.36 -3.77 -9.73
CA ILE A 19 -2.61 -2.61 -10.25
C ILE A 19 -3.54 -1.56 -10.88
N LEU A 20 -4.63 -1.96 -11.53
CA LEU A 20 -5.56 -1.02 -12.19
C LEU A 20 -6.21 -0.07 -11.19
N LYS A 21 -6.29 -0.43 -9.90
CA LYS A 21 -6.83 0.43 -8.84
C LYS A 21 -5.96 1.66 -8.54
N PHE A 22 -4.74 1.74 -9.06
CA PHE A 22 -3.81 2.84 -8.78
C PHE A 22 -3.89 3.94 -9.82
N TYR A 23 -4.63 3.74 -10.91
CA TYR A 23 -4.77 4.68 -11.99
C TYR A 23 -6.23 5.05 -12.18
N LYS A 24 -6.48 6.33 -12.44
CA LYS A 24 -7.76 6.81 -12.93
C LYS A 24 -7.53 7.40 -14.31
N VAL A 25 -8.40 7.05 -15.25
CA VAL A 25 -8.39 7.56 -16.62
C VAL A 25 -9.61 8.46 -16.76
N ASP A 26 -9.38 9.72 -17.10
CA ASP A 26 -10.47 10.67 -17.38
C ASP A 26 -10.91 10.56 -18.85
N GLU A 27 -12.09 11.08 -19.17
CA GLU A 27 -12.73 10.95 -20.51
C GLU A 27 -11.88 11.56 -21.63
N SER A 28 -11.05 12.57 -21.31
CA SER A 28 -10.11 13.19 -22.25
C SER A 28 -8.81 12.38 -22.46
N GLY A 29 -8.70 11.19 -21.86
CA GLY A 29 -7.54 10.31 -21.96
C GLY A 29 -6.37 10.69 -21.04
N GLN A 30 -6.56 11.64 -20.11
CA GLN A 30 -5.55 11.95 -19.10
C GLN A 30 -5.51 10.88 -18.02
N ILE A 31 -4.30 10.51 -17.59
CA ILE A 31 -4.06 9.47 -16.58
C ILE A 31 -3.61 10.14 -15.30
N THR A 32 -4.37 9.96 -14.23
CA THR A 32 -4.01 10.40 -12.87
C THR A 32 -3.62 9.21 -12.01
N ARG A 33 -2.54 9.36 -11.23
CA ARG A 33 -2.06 8.34 -10.28
C ARG A 33 -2.73 8.59 -8.93
N LEU A 34 -3.40 7.58 -8.40
CA LEU A 34 -4.19 7.67 -7.17
C LEU A 34 -3.37 7.46 -5.89
N ARG A 35 -2.20 6.83 -6.00
CA ARG A 35 -1.31 6.53 -4.87
C ARG A 35 0.04 7.21 -5.03
N ARG A 36 0.67 7.49 -3.90
CA ARG A 36 2.01 8.07 -3.84
C ARG A 36 3.06 7.05 -4.29
N GLU A 37 4.01 7.48 -5.10
CA GLU A 37 5.20 6.71 -5.44
C GLU A 37 6.23 6.77 -4.30
N CYS A 38 6.98 5.68 -4.11
CA CYS A 38 8.00 5.63 -3.09
C CYS A 38 9.15 6.60 -3.44
N PRO A 39 9.62 7.45 -2.49
CA PRO A 39 10.68 8.43 -2.76
C PRO A 39 12.10 7.86 -2.68
N SER A 40 12.26 6.61 -2.20
CA SER A 40 13.57 5.98 -2.10
C SER A 40 14.19 5.79 -3.49
N GLU A 41 15.47 6.11 -3.66
CA GLU A 41 16.20 5.89 -4.93
C GLU A 41 16.17 4.43 -5.39
N SER A 42 16.09 3.49 -4.44
CA SER A 42 15.94 2.05 -4.70
C SER A 42 14.54 1.64 -5.18
N CYS A 43 13.54 2.50 -5.03
CA CYS A 43 12.16 2.24 -5.40
C CYS A 43 11.70 3.32 -6.38
N GLY A 44 12.06 3.13 -7.65
CA GLY A 44 11.77 4.09 -8.71
C GLY A 44 10.29 4.20 -9.09
N ALA A 45 10.05 4.94 -10.18
CA ALA A 45 8.72 5.19 -10.74
C ALA A 45 7.97 3.87 -11.01
N GLY A 46 6.77 3.76 -10.44
CA GLY A 46 5.91 2.56 -10.52
C GLY A 46 5.80 1.75 -9.23
N VAL A 47 6.66 2.00 -8.22
CA VAL A 47 6.48 1.43 -6.88
C VAL A 47 5.56 2.33 -6.05
N PHE A 48 4.29 1.93 -5.94
CA PHE A 48 3.29 2.67 -5.15
C PHE A 48 3.33 2.28 -3.68
N MET A 49 3.23 3.28 -2.81
CA MET A 49 3.05 3.06 -1.38
C MET A 49 1.61 2.57 -1.09
N ALA A 50 1.49 1.58 -0.20
CA ALA A 50 0.22 1.11 0.31
C ALA A 50 -0.36 2.15 1.27
N SER A 51 -1.61 2.54 0.99
CA SER A 51 -2.35 3.46 1.85
C SER A 51 -3.16 2.68 2.89
N HIS A 52 -2.65 2.63 4.11
CA HIS A 52 -3.37 2.13 5.28
C HIS A 52 -3.98 3.32 6.05
N LYS A 53 -4.84 3.03 7.03
CA LYS A 53 -5.53 4.07 7.81
C LYS A 53 -4.55 4.97 8.58
N ASP A 54 -3.50 4.37 9.11
CA ASP A 54 -2.54 4.94 10.05
C ASP A 54 -1.19 5.29 9.40
N ARG A 55 -0.90 4.71 8.23
CA ARG A 55 0.42 4.79 7.61
C ARG A 55 0.40 4.64 6.10
N GLN A 56 1.44 5.14 5.46
CA GLN A 56 1.85 4.78 4.11
C GLN A 56 3.03 3.83 4.19
N TYR A 57 2.97 2.71 3.48
CA TYR A 57 3.99 1.66 3.56
C TYR A 57 4.48 1.24 2.16
N CYS A 58 5.79 1.21 1.96
CA CYS A 58 6.37 0.66 0.75
C CYS A 58 6.61 -0.85 0.91
N GLY A 59 6.02 -1.66 0.03
CA GLY A 59 6.20 -3.12 0.04
C GLY A 59 7.59 -3.60 -0.43
N ASN A 60 8.37 -2.74 -1.10
CA ASN A 60 9.67 -3.12 -1.66
C ASN A 60 10.85 -2.74 -0.74
N CYS A 61 10.92 -1.49 -0.29
CA CYS A 61 12.01 -1.03 0.62
C CYS A 61 11.62 -0.98 2.09
N HIS A 62 10.40 -1.40 2.45
CA HIS A 62 9.89 -1.39 3.82
C HIS A 62 9.79 0.00 4.50
N LEU A 63 9.95 1.08 3.73
CA LEU A 63 9.80 2.45 4.23
C LEU A 63 8.36 2.70 4.69
N THR A 64 8.21 3.26 5.89
CA THR A 64 6.91 3.57 6.49
C THR A 64 6.82 5.04 6.86
N TYR A 65 5.80 5.74 6.37
CA TYR A 65 5.42 7.08 6.82
C TYR A 65 4.15 7.00 7.66
N ILE A 66 4.14 7.68 8.80
CA ILE A 66 2.96 7.80 9.66
C ILE A 66 2.33 9.15 9.39
N PHE A 67 1.01 9.18 9.23
CA PHE A 67 0.30 10.44 9.10
C PHE A 67 0.37 11.20 10.42
N LYS A 68 0.76 12.47 10.37
CA LYS A 68 0.60 13.35 11.54
C LYS A 68 -0.88 13.41 11.88
N ARG A 69 -1.21 13.20 13.16
CA ARG A 69 -2.58 13.42 13.63
C ARG A 69 -2.84 14.92 13.56
N GLU A 70 -4.04 15.32 13.12
CA GLU A 70 -4.47 16.72 13.15
C GLU A 70 -4.35 17.22 14.60
N GLY A 71 -3.30 18.00 14.89
CA GLY A 71 -2.95 18.42 16.25
C GLY A 71 -1.44 18.53 16.54
N GLU A 72 -0.57 17.88 15.76
CA GLU A 72 0.89 18.08 15.87
C GLU A 72 1.40 18.98 14.74
N THR A 73 1.27 20.30 14.95
CA THR A 73 2.18 21.25 14.32
C THR A 73 3.61 20.93 14.77
N ALA A 74 4.56 21.09 13.84
CA ALA A 74 5.97 20.78 14.03
C ALA A 74 6.59 21.45 15.26
#